data_AF-A0A1V6NEX9-F1
#
_entry.id   AF-A0A1V6NEX9-F1
#
_cell.length_a   1.000
_cell.length_b   1.000
_cell.length_c   1.000
_cell.angle_alpha   90.00
_cell.angle_beta   90.00
_cell.angle_gamma   90.00
#
_symmetry.space_group_name_H-M   'P 1'
#
loop_
_entity.id
_entity.type
_entity.pdbx_description
1 polymer ?
#
loop_
_entity_poly.entity_id
_entity_poly.type
_entity_poly.pdbx_seq_one_letter_code
_entity_poly.pdbx_strand_id
1 'polypeptide(L)'
;MGGNRFQRTGALNKPPSILLAAISRLEADSMIGDTHIPLHLANIAARFDRKNRPSHPGSEYDILFEPEYQHAGDPDETCLHCSREHMFTRPPRSSNNPLVHYGLIASGNQVIKDGLMRDRVVSDLGGEIMCFEMEAAGLMNDFKCLVIRGICDYADSHKNKLWQPYAAGVAAAYAKELLSVIPVVQTQTSQKAYLESVC
;
A
#
# COMPACT_ATOMS: atom_id res chain seq x y z
N MET A 1 -9.49 1.75 31.26
CA MET A 1 -10.72 2.16 30.57
C MET A 1 -10.59 1.79 29.10
N GLY A 2 -11.60 1.12 28.53
CA GLY A 2 -11.75 0.87 27.08
C GLY A 2 -10.70 -0.04 26.43
N GLY A 3 -10.81 -1.35 26.57
CA GLY A 3 -10.00 -2.29 25.79
C GLY A 3 -10.39 -2.27 24.31
N ASN A 4 -9.74 -1.42 23.52
CA ASN A 4 -9.80 -1.44 22.05
C ASN A 4 -9.08 -2.69 21.54
N ARG A 5 -9.73 -3.86 21.70
CA ARG A 5 -9.22 -5.12 21.18
C ARG A 5 -9.54 -5.17 19.69
N PHE A 6 -8.50 -5.30 18.87
CA PHE A 6 -8.69 -5.59 17.45
C PHE A 6 -9.41 -6.94 17.32
N GLN A 7 -10.53 -6.96 16.61
CA GLN A 7 -11.30 -8.16 16.36
C GLN A 7 -11.18 -8.54 14.90
N ARG A 8 -10.58 -9.70 14.63
CA ARG A 8 -10.59 -10.28 13.29
C ARG A 8 -12.03 -10.62 12.90
N THR A 9 -12.51 -10.02 11.82
CA THR A 9 -13.86 -10.26 11.28
C THR A 9 -13.88 -11.30 10.15
N GLY A 10 -12.72 -11.63 9.56
CA GLY A 10 -12.64 -12.66 8.52
C GLY A 10 -11.30 -12.73 7.79
N ALA A 11 -11.34 -13.33 6.60
CA ALA A 11 -10.30 -13.28 5.57
C ALA A 11 -10.99 -13.05 4.21
N LEU A 12 -10.39 -12.24 3.35
CA LEU A 12 -11.00 -11.79 2.10
C LEU A 12 -10.83 -12.82 0.97
N ASN A 13 -11.65 -12.70 -0.06
CA ASN A 13 -11.59 -13.55 -1.24
C ASN A 13 -10.22 -13.50 -1.92
N LYS A 14 -9.77 -14.62 -2.49
CA LYS A 14 -8.52 -14.65 -3.25
C LYS A 14 -8.65 -13.85 -4.56
N PRO A 15 -7.59 -13.12 -4.98
CA PRO A 15 -7.59 -12.45 -6.28
C PRO A 15 -7.85 -13.43 -7.44
N PRO A 16 -8.47 -12.98 -8.55
CA PRO A 16 -8.63 -13.79 -9.75
C PRO A 16 -7.31 -14.36 -10.27
N SER A 17 -7.33 -15.57 -10.83
CA SER A 17 -6.14 -16.27 -11.34
C SER A 17 -5.37 -15.48 -12.40
N ILE A 18 -6.08 -14.70 -13.23
CA ILE A 18 -5.46 -13.82 -14.22
C ILE A 18 -4.58 -12.74 -13.57
N LEU A 19 -4.99 -12.20 -12.41
CA LEU A 19 -4.19 -11.23 -11.67
C LEU A 19 -3.00 -11.92 -10.99
N LEU A 20 -3.19 -13.12 -10.45
CA LEU A 20 -2.10 -13.89 -9.85
C LEU A 20 -1.02 -14.26 -10.89
N ALA A 21 -1.42 -14.66 -12.08
CA ALA A 21 -0.49 -14.95 -13.18
C ALA A 21 0.28 -13.69 -13.62
N ALA A 22 -0.39 -12.54 -13.67
CA ALA A 22 0.26 -11.26 -13.96
C ALA A 22 1.30 -10.89 -12.88
N ILE A 23 0.99 -11.09 -11.60
CA ILE A 23 1.93 -10.88 -10.49
C ILE A 23 3.15 -11.80 -10.64
N SER A 24 2.95 -13.10 -10.85
CA SER A 24 4.06 -14.06 -10.98
C SER A 24 4.99 -13.69 -12.14
N ARG A 25 4.45 -13.14 -13.23
CA ARG A 25 5.26 -12.62 -14.32
C ARG A 25 6.07 -11.38 -13.89
N LEU A 26 5.43 -10.38 -13.28
CA LEU A 26 6.13 -9.18 -12.82
C LEU A 26 7.20 -9.48 -11.77
N GLU A 27 6.97 -10.46 -10.90
CA GLU A 27 7.97 -10.92 -9.94
C GLU A 27 9.20 -11.48 -10.64
N ALA A 28 9.01 -12.33 -11.66
CA ALA A 28 10.10 -12.86 -12.47
C ALA A 28 10.86 -11.77 -13.25
N ASP A 29 10.15 -10.83 -13.87
CA ASP A 29 10.73 -9.71 -14.62
C ASP A 29 11.54 -8.79 -13.66
N SER A 30 11.01 -8.53 -12.46
CA SER A 30 11.72 -7.75 -11.42
C SER A 30 13.00 -8.44 -10.93
N MET A 31 13.07 -9.77 -10.87
CA MET A 31 14.27 -10.49 -10.43
C MET A 31 15.45 -10.30 -11.38
N ILE A 32 15.20 -10.04 -12.66
CA ILE A 32 16.23 -9.74 -13.66
C ILE A 32 16.43 -8.24 -13.89
N GLY A 33 15.78 -7.38 -13.09
CA GLY A 33 15.86 -5.93 -13.19
C GLY A 33 15.01 -5.32 -14.30
N ASP A 34 14.13 -6.10 -14.94
CA ASP A 34 13.22 -5.63 -15.97
C ASP A 34 11.92 -5.10 -15.35
N THR A 35 12.03 -3.98 -14.64
CA THR A 35 10.87 -3.29 -14.06
C THR A 35 10.74 -1.87 -14.58
N HIS A 36 9.51 -1.48 -14.91
CA HIS A 36 9.17 -0.18 -15.46
C HIS A 36 8.56 0.77 -14.43
N ILE A 37 8.48 0.38 -13.15
CA ILE A 37 7.86 1.17 -12.08
C ILE A 37 8.51 2.55 -11.98
N PRO A 38 9.86 2.69 -11.95
CA PRO A 38 10.49 4.01 -11.85
C PRO A 38 10.14 4.90 -13.06
N LEU A 39 10.07 4.31 -14.26
CA LEU A 39 9.68 5.03 -15.48
C LEU A 39 8.20 5.45 -15.43
N HIS A 40 7.30 4.57 -15.01
CA HIS A 40 5.89 4.90 -14.85
C HIS A 40 5.67 5.98 -13.80
N LEU A 41 6.38 5.92 -12.68
CA LEU A 41 6.35 6.92 -11.62
C LEU A 41 6.84 8.29 -12.12
N ALA A 42 7.97 8.33 -12.85
CA ALA A 42 8.48 9.56 -13.46
C ALA A 42 7.46 10.16 -14.45
N ASN A 43 6.81 9.33 -15.26
CA ASN A 43 5.77 9.76 -16.19
C ASN A 43 4.52 10.29 -15.49
N ILE A 44 4.12 9.70 -14.35
CA ILE A 44 3.04 10.20 -13.51
C ILE A 44 3.46 11.58 -12.96
N ALA A 45 4.64 11.66 -12.34
CA ALA A 45 5.17 12.87 -11.73
C ALA A 45 5.30 14.06 -12.71
N ALA A 46 5.62 13.79 -13.97
CA ALA A 46 5.71 14.81 -15.02
C ALA A 46 4.37 15.48 -15.37
N ARG A 47 3.24 14.88 -14.99
CA ARG A 47 1.89 15.43 -15.25
C ARG A 47 1.42 16.43 -14.19
N PHE A 48 2.13 16.51 -13.07
CA PHE A 48 1.79 17.40 -11.97
C PHE A 48 2.70 18.63 -11.97
N ASP A 49 2.16 19.74 -11.48
CA ASP A 49 2.99 20.89 -11.13
C ASP A 49 4.03 20.51 -10.07
N ARG A 50 5.03 21.38 -9.86
CA ARG A 50 6.12 21.12 -8.93
C ARG A 50 5.66 20.94 -7.47
N LYS A 51 4.54 21.56 -7.07
CA LYS A 51 4.03 21.56 -5.68
C LYS A 51 3.29 20.26 -5.36
N ASN A 52 2.60 19.68 -6.35
CA ASN A 52 1.74 18.51 -6.20
C ASN A 52 2.37 17.23 -6.74
N ARG A 53 3.67 17.26 -7.08
CA ARG A 53 4.36 16.14 -7.70
C ARG A 53 4.50 14.97 -6.71
N PRO A 54 4.10 13.73 -7.11
CA PRO A 54 4.37 12.52 -6.33
C PRO A 54 5.85 12.12 -6.42
N SER A 55 6.73 12.90 -5.78
CA SER A 55 8.17 12.68 -5.73
C SER A 55 8.58 12.01 -4.42
N HIS A 56 9.67 11.24 -4.45
CA HIS A 56 10.27 10.68 -3.24
C HIS A 56 10.65 11.83 -2.28
N PRO A 57 10.10 11.91 -1.05
CA PRO A 57 10.31 13.06 -0.16
C PRO A 57 11.76 13.27 0.27
N GLY A 58 12.54 12.19 0.33
CA GLY A 58 13.93 12.19 0.76
C GLY A 58 14.15 11.08 1.79
N SER A 59 15.33 10.44 1.79
CA SER A 59 15.63 9.36 2.74
C SER A 59 15.75 9.88 4.18
N GLU A 60 16.02 11.18 4.34
CA GLU A 60 16.03 11.88 5.62
C GLU A 60 14.65 11.95 6.29
N TYR A 61 13.57 11.75 5.53
CA TYR A 61 12.19 11.67 6.03
C TYR A 61 11.70 10.23 6.21
N ASP A 62 12.55 9.22 5.93
CA ASP A 62 12.27 7.81 6.16
C ASP A 62 12.75 7.39 7.57
N ILE A 63 12.02 7.83 8.59
CA ILE A 63 12.39 7.64 9.99
C ILE A 63 11.47 6.61 10.63
N LEU A 64 12.06 5.57 11.22
CA LEU A 64 11.36 4.57 12.02
C LEU A 64 11.76 4.74 13.48
N PHE A 65 10.76 4.97 14.34
CA PHE A 65 10.95 5.08 15.78
C PHE A 65 10.64 3.75 16.50
N GLU A 66 11.14 3.63 17.72
CA GLU A 66 10.73 2.62 18.69
C GLU A 66 9.20 2.62 18.87
N PRO A 67 8.53 1.44 18.92
CA PRO A 67 7.07 1.37 19.03
C PRO A 67 6.48 2.07 20.25
N GLU A 68 7.23 2.12 21.35
CA GLU A 68 6.85 2.74 22.63
C GLU A 68 6.99 4.27 22.61
N TYR A 69 7.85 4.80 21.75
CA TYR A 69 8.12 6.23 21.69
C TYR A 69 6.95 6.93 20.99
N GLN A 70 6.32 7.86 21.71
CA GLN A 70 5.18 8.61 21.17
C GLN A 70 5.65 9.90 20.51
N HIS A 71 4.94 10.32 19.47
CA HIS A 71 5.25 11.55 18.77
C HIS A 71 5.23 12.75 19.74
N ALA A 72 6.36 13.48 19.80
CA ALA A 72 6.46 14.74 20.50
C ALA A 72 5.92 15.86 19.59
N GLY A 73 4.65 16.24 19.73
CA GLY A 73 4.00 17.26 18.91
C GLY A 73 2.53 16.97 18.62
N ASP A 74 1.92 17.78 17.75
CA ASP A 74 0.57 17.53 17.29
C ASP A 74 0.52 16.28 16.40
N PRO A 75 -0.48 15.39 16.58
CA PRO A 75 -0.69 14.28 15.67
C PRO A 75 -0.87 14.80 14.24
N ASP A 76 -0.05 14.33 13.30
CA ASP A 76 0.04 14.73 11.87
C ASP A 76 1.07 15.82 11.52
N GLU A 77 1.81 16.34 12.49
CA GLU A 77 2.98 17.17 12.20
C GLU A 77 4.21 16.34 11.78
N THR A 78 5.25 17.04 11.35
CA THR A 78 6.54 16.42 11.07
C THR A 78 7.24 16.00 12.37
N CYS A 79 8.04 14.94 12.33
CA CYS A 79 8.83 14.48 13.48
C CYS A 79 10.06 15.37 13.81
N LEU A 80 10.02 16.66 13.48
CA LEU A 80 11.12 17.62 13.75
C LEU A 80 11.40 17.79 15.25
N HIS A 81 10.38 17.62 16.09
CA HIS A 81 10.48 17.73 17.54
C HIS A 81 10.70 16.38 18.24
N CYS A 82 10.73 15.28 17.49
CA CYS A 82 10.98 13.96 18.06
C CYS A 82 12.46 13.76 18.40
N SER A 83 12.74 13.12 19.54
CA SER A 83 14.08 12.74 19.94
C SER A 83 14.64 11.68 18.99
N ARG A 84 15.82 11.98 18.44
CA ARG A 84 16.57 11.08 17.56
C ARG A 84 17.12 9.84 18.27
N GLU A 85 17.12 9.83 19.60
CA GLU A 85 17.61 8.69 20.40
C GLU A 85 16.70 7.47 20.29
N HIS A 86 15.41 7.66 20.01
CA HIS A 86 14.44 6.58 19.82
C HIS A 86 14.32 6.11 18.37
N MET A 87 15.23 6.51 17.49
CA MET A 87 15.21 6.09 16.08
C MET A 87 15.96 4.76 15.91
N PHE A 88 15.36 3.82 15.20
CA PHE A 88 16.08 2.62 14.79
C PHE A 88 17.18 2.97 13.79
N THR A 89 18.39 2.46 14.04
CA THR A 89 19.48 2.50 13.05
C THR A 89 19.21 1.42 12.00
N ARG A 90 19.09 1.83 10.73
CA ARG A 90 18.85 0.93 9.60
C ARG A 90 19.95 1.09 8.54
N PRO A 91 20.32 0.01 7.82
CA PRO A 91 21.22 0.13 6.69
C PRO A 91 20.68 1.14 5.65
N PRO A 92 21.54 1.95 5.02
CA PRO A 92 21.13 2.81 3.92
C PRO A 92 20.46 1.99 2.82
N ARG A 93 19.39 2.54 2.22
CA ARG A 93 18.79 1.93 1.03
C ARG A 93 19.79 1.95 -0.12
N SER A 94 19.79 0.88 -0.93
CA SER A 94 20.64 0.79 -2.12
C SER A 94 20.23 1.76 -3.23
N SER A 95 18.96 2.18 -3.24
CA SER A 95 18.42 3.19 -4.16
C SER A 95 17.14 3.83 -3.61
N ASN A 96 16.68 4.90 -4.26
CA ASN A 96 15.37 5.52 -4.00
C ASN A 96 14.25 4.91 -4.85
N ASN A 97 14.52 3.80 -5.56
CA ASN A 97 13.48 3.13 -6.34
C ASN A 97 12.51 2.40 -5.40
N PRO A 98 11.21 2.35 -5.75
CA PRO A 98 10.25 1.55 -5.00
C PRO A 98 10.62 0.07 -4.97
N LEU A 99 10.36 -0.59 -3.85
CA LEU A 99 10.43 -2.05 -3.71
C LEU A 99 9.02 -2.60 -3.62
N VAL A 100 8.77 -3.72 -4.31
CA VAL A 100 7.48 -4.41 -4.28
C VAL A 100 7.55 -5.54 -3.27
N HIS A 101 6.53 -5.62 -2.43
CA HIS A 101 6.37 -6.65 -1.43
C HIS A 101 5.04 -7.38 -1.63
N TYR A 102 5.06 -8.70 -1.52
CA TYR A 102 3.89 -9.57 -1.66
C TYR A 102 3.57 -10.20 -0.32
N GLY A 103 2.38 -9.95 0.22
CA GLY A 103 1.95 -10.55 1.47
C GLY A 103 0.62 -10.02 2.01
N LEU A 104 0.39 -10.23 3.30
CA LEU A 104 -0.89 -9.95 3.93
C LEU A 104 -1.06 -8.47 4.24
N ILE A 105 -2.23 -7.95 3.87
CA ILE A 105 -2.68 -6.60 4.19
C ILE A 105 -3.83 -6.72 5.20
N ALA A 106 -3.66 -6.13 6.39
CA ALA A 106 -4.71 -6.05 7.38
C ALA A 106 -5.64 -4.88 7.06
N SER A 107 -6.93 -5.18 6.91
CA SER A 107 -7.97 -4.19 6.62
C SER A 107 -8.85 -3.96 7.86
N GLY A 108 -9.13 -2.70 8.18
CA GLY A 108 -9.96 -2.34 9.34
C GLY A 108 -10.71 -1.02 9.16
N ASN A 109 -11.59 -0.65 10.09
CA ASN A 109 -12.35 0.62 10.02
C ASN A 109 -11.69 1.78 10.78
N GLN A 110 -10.47 1.59 11.28
CA GLN A 110 -9.73 2.58 12.06
C GLN A 110 -8.28 2.65 11.58
N VAL A 111 -7.74 3.87 11.56
CA VAL A 111 -6.31 4.10 11.35
C VAL A 111 -5.53 3.56 12.54
N ILE A 112 -4.53 2.71 12.28
CA ILE A 112 -3.55 2.34 13.31
C ILE A 112 -2.54 3.48 13.42
N LYS A 113 -2.47 4.07 14.62
CA LYS A 113 -1.65 5.27 14.92
C LYS A 113 -0.84 5.11 16.21
N ASP A 114 -0.56 3.88 16.58
CA ASP A 114 0.17 3.52 17.80
C ASP A 114 1.01 2.27 17.51
N GLY A 115 2.33 2.38 17.71
CA GLY A 115 3.27 1.31 17.35
C GLY A 115 3.03 0.03 18.14
N LEU A 116 2.70 0.15 19.43
CA LEU A 116 2.37 -1.01 20.27
C LEU A 116 1.06 -1.68 19.85
N MET A 117 0.05 -0.92 19.43
CA MET A 117 -1.18 -1.46 18.87
C MET A 117 -0.89 -2.18 17.55
N ARG A 118 -0.11 -1.58 16.64
CA ARG A 118 0.34 -2.21 15.40
C ARG A 118 0.96 -3.57 15.68
N ASP A 119 1.97 -3.62 16.54
CA ASP A 119 2.73 -4.85 16.82
C ASP A 119 1.85 -5.92 17.49
N ARG A 120 0.92 -5.50 18.37
CA ARG A 120 -0.11 -6.39 18.93
C ARG A 120 -1.01 -6.98 17.84
N VAL A 121 -1.50 -6.17 16.91
CA VAL A 121 -2.34 -6.66 15.80
C VAL A 121 -1.56 -7.60 14.88
N VAL A 122 -0.30 -7.28 14.56
CA VAL A 122 0.58 -8.19 13.79
C VAL A 122 0.69 -9.54 14.51
N SER A 123 0.99 -9.53 15.81
CA SER A 123 1.12 -10.75 16.62
C SER A 123 -0.18 -11.55 16.70
N ASP A 124 -1.30 -10.89 17.01
CA ASP A 124 -2.63 -11.51 17.12
C ASP A 124 -3.10 -12.14 15.78
N LEU A 125 -2.60 -11.64 14.65
CA LEU A 125 -2.91 -12.13 13.31
C LEU A 125 -1.85 -13.09 12.72
N GLY A 126 -0.92 -13.58 13.55
CA GLY A 126 0.03 -14.63 13.16
C GLY A 126 1.39 -14.14 12.68
N GLY A 127 1.69 -12.85 12.78
CA GLY A 127 3.03 -12.29 12.55
C GLY A 127 3.37 -11.94 11.10
N GLU A 128 2.46 -12.18 10.15
CA GLU A 128 2.74 -12.07 8.70
C GLU A 128 2.14 -10.81 8.04
N ILE A 129 1.49 -9.94 8.82
CA ILE A 129 0.91 -8.70 8.29
C ILE A 129 2.01 -7.74 7.87
N MET A 130 1.98 -7.31 6.61
CA MET A 130 2.98 -6.40 6.03
C MET A 130 2.55 -4.93 6.08
N CYS A 131 1.24 -4.66 5.96
CA CYS A 131 0.72 -3.30 6.06
C CYS A 131 -0.75 -3.27 6.48
N PHE A 132 -1.20 -2.05 6.81
CA PHE A 132 -2.55 -1.75 7.29
C PHE A 132 -3.24 -0.78 6.34
N GLU A 133 -4.54 -0.95 6.15
CA GLU A 133 -5.37 -0.06 5.36
C GLU A 133 -6.83 -0.11 5.83
N MET A 134 -7.69 0.75 5.24
CA MET A 134 -9.05 0.95 5.76
C MET A 134 -10.20 0.59 4.83
N GLU A 135 -9.93 0.18 3.59
CA GLU A 135 -10.96 0.16 2.56
C GLU A 135 -11.19 -1.22 1.90
N ALA A 136 -10.16 -2.05 1.75
CA ALA A 136 -10.23 -3.25 0.92
C ALA A 136 -11.26 -4.27 1.41
N ALA A 137 -11.42 -4.45 2.73
CA ALA A 137 -12.37 -5.42 3.27
C ALA A 137 -13.82 -5.16 2.85
N GLY A 138 -14.20 -3.89 2.65
CA GLY A 138 -15.54 -3.54 2.20
C GLY A 138 -15.81 -3.95 0.75
N LEU A 139 -14.78 -3.91 -0.11
CA LEU A 139 -14.91 -4.20 -1.54
C LEU A 139 -14.70 -5.69 -1.87
N MET A 140 -13.74 -6.34 -1.21
CA MET A 140 -13.32 -7.71 -1.55
C MET A 140 -14.35 -8.80 -1.22
N ASN A 141 -15.31 -8.50 -0.32
CA ASN A 141 -16.39 -9.44 -0.01
C ASN A 141 -17.33 -9.64 -1.21
N ASP A 142 -17.53 -8.59 -2.01
CA ASP A 142 -18.46 -8.59 -3.15
C ASP A 142 -17.73 -8.75 -4.49
N PHE A 143 -16.45 -8.38 -4.56
CA PHE A 143 -15.67 -8.39 -5.79
C PHE A 143 -14.30 -9.04 -5.61
N LYS A 144 -13.99 -10.06 -6.43
CA LYS A 144 -12.66 -10.67 -6.46
C LYS A 144 -11.67 -9.69 -7.08
N CYS A 145 -10.84 -9.04 -6.26
CA CYS A 145 -9.80 -8.11 -6.72
C CYS A 145 -8.44 -8.41 -6.09
N LEU A 146 -7.42 -7.71 -6.63
CA LEU A 146 -6.11 -7.56 -6.03
C LEU A 146 -6.03 -6.19 -5.37
N VAL A 147 -5.43 -6.12 -4.18
CA VAL A 147 -5.17 -4.86 -3.47
C VAL A 147 -3.72 -4.46 -3.69
N ILE A 148 -3.51 -3.22 -4.12
CA ILE A 148 -2.18 -2.61 -4.28
C ILE A 148 -2.12 -1.41 -3.35
N ARG A 149 -1.11 -1.36 -2.47
CA ARG A 149 -0.91 -0.26 -1.52
C ARG A 149 0.51 0.30 -1.67
N GLY A 150 0.60 1.61 -1.74
CA GLY A 150 1.85 2.32 -1.49
C GLY A 150 1.96 2.61 0.00
N ILE A 151 3.17 2.49 0.55
CA ILE A 151 3.42 2.69 1.99
C ILE A 151 3.69 4.17 2.25
N CYS A 152 2.92 4.80 3.15
CA CYS A 152 3.06 6.22 3.49
C CYS A 152 3.41 6.50 4.96
N ASP A 153 3.35 5.50 5.83
CA ASP A 153 3.71 5.63 7.24
C ASP A 153 3.98 4.25 7.86
N TYR A 154 4.36 4.24 9.13
CA TYR A 154 4.71 3.04 9.89
C TYR A 154 3.56 2.51 10.76
N ALA A 155 2.33 2.96 10.54
CA ALA A 155 1.18 2.64 11.39
C ALA A 155 1.47 2.90 12.89
N ASP A 156 2.18 3.98 13.20
CA ASP A 156 2.53 4.41 14.55
C ASP A 156 2.07 5.85 14.81
N SER A 157 2.48 6.41 15.95
CA SER A 157 2.13 7.79 16.32
C SER A 157 2.81 8.85 15.45
N HIS A 158 3.82 8.48 14.64
CA HIS A 158 4.64 9.38 13.82
C HIS A 158 4.12 9.54 12.40
N LYS A 159 2.90 9.05 12.12
CA LYS A 159 2.27 9.21 10.81
C LYS A 159 2.18 10.70 10.43
N ASN A 160 2.47 10.98 9.17
CA ASN A 160 2.32 12.32 8.60
C ASN A 160 1.96 12.20 7.11
N LYS A 161 1.57 13.32 6.49
CA LYS A 161 1.02 13.31 5.11
C LYS A 161 2.10 13.43 4.03
N LEU A 162 3.37 13.58 4.39
CA LEU A 162 4.46 13.89 3.45
C LEU A 162 4.63 12.81 2.38
N TRP A 163 4.52 11.54 2.78
CA TRP A 163 4.72 10.39 1.90
C TRP A 163 3.49 10.00 1.07
N GLN A 164 2.30 10.51 1.40
CA GLN A 164 1.05 10.08 0.75
C GLN A 164 1.03 10.29 -0.77
N PRO A 165 1.48 11.45 -1.33
CA PRO A 165 1.52 11.63 -2.77
C PRO A 165 2.46 10.64 -3.46
N TYR A 166 3.66 10.43 -2.89
CA TYR A 166 4.62 9.47 -3.43
C TYR A 166 4.09 8.04 -3.38
N ALA A 167 3.55 7.62 -2.23
CA ALA A 167 2.95 6.30 -2.04
C ALA A 167 1.82 6.03 -3.06
N ALA A 168 0.93 7.00 -3.26
CA ALA A 168 -0.13 6.91 -4.26
C ALA A 168 0.43 6.79 -5.68
N GLY A 169 1.47 7.57 -6.01
CA GLY A 169 2.15 7.50 -7.29
C GLY A 169 2.80 6.13 -7.54
N VAL A 170 3.45 5.56 -6.53
CA VAL A 170 4.06 4.22 -6.59
C VAL A 170 3.00 3.14 -6.80
N ALA A 171 1.90 3.18 -6.04
CA ALA A 171 0.79 2.23 -6.22
C ALA A 171 0.20 2.31 -7.63
N ALA A 172 0.00 3.52 -8.17
CA ALA A 172 -0.50 3.73 -9.52
C ALA A 172 0.51 3.27 -10.60
N ALA A 173 1.81 3.49 -10.37
CA ALA A 173 2.86 3.02 -11.27
C ALA A 173 2.89 1.49 -11.34
N TYR A 174 2.84 0.81 -10.19
CA TYR A 174 2.76 -0.66 -10.14
C TYR A 174 1.46 -1.19 -10.78
N ALA A 175 0.31 -0.57 -10.49
CA ALA A 175 -0.96 -0.95 -11.11
C ALA A 175 -0.91 -0.83 -12.63
N LYS A 176 -0.28 0.21 -13.16
CA LYS A 176 -0.07 0.37 -14.61
C LYS A 176 0.77 -0.76 -15.19
N GLU A 177 1.86 -1.14 -14.52
CA GLU A 177 2.73 -2.23 -14.95
C GLU A 177 1.98 -3.56 -14.96
N LEU A 178 1.22 -3.83 -13.89
CA LEU A 178 0.38 -5.03 -13.79
C LEU A 178 -0.63 -5.12 -14.94
N LEU A 179 -1.32 -4.02 -15.24
CA LEU A 179 -2.27 -3.97 -16.35
C LEU A 179 -1.60 -4.18 -17.71
N SER A 180 -0.33 -3.84 -17.86
CA SER A 180 0.40 -3.98 -19.12
C SER A 180 0.73 -5.43 -19.49
N VAL A 181 0.77 -6.32 -18.49
CA VAL A 181 1.05 -7.75 -18.69
C VAL A 181 -0.20 -8.62 -18.65
N ILE A 182 -1.36 -8.06 -18.29
CA ILE A 182 -2.65 -8.75 -18.34
C ILE A 182 -3.11 -8.83 -19.81
N PRO A 183 -3.42 -10.03 -20.34
CA PRO A 183 -3.96 -10.15 -21.68
C PRO A 183 -5.27 -9.38 -21.82
N VAL A 184 -5.42 -8.65 -22.93
CA VAL A 184 -6.69 -8.00 -23.27
C VAL A 184 -7.70 -9.09 -23.61
N VAL A 185 -8.59 -9.39 -22.66
CA VAL A 185 -9.77 -10.19 -22.95
C VAL A 185 -10.71 -9.30 -23.76
N GLN A 186 -10.87 -9.58 -25.06
CA GLN A 186 -11.95 -8.98 -25.84
C GLN A 186 -13.27 -9.47 -25.24
N THR A 187 -13.88 -8.68 -24.38
CA THR A 187 -15.23 -8.96 -23.91
C THR A 187 -16.16 -8.86 -25.11
N GLN A 188 -16.74 -9.98 -25.56
CA GLN A 188 -17.89 -9.92 -26.44
C GLN A 188 -18.96 -9.10 -25.72
N THR A 189 -19.28 -7.93 -26.24
CA THR A 189 -20.30 -7.05 -25.72
C THR A 189 -21.59 -7.85 -25.59
N SER A 190 -21.99 -8.18 -24.36
CA SER A 190 -23.31 -8.75 -24.08
C SER A 190 -24.36 -7.65 -24.21
N GLN A 191 -24.59 -7.20 -25.44
CA GLN A 191 -25.72 -6.36 -25.84
C GLN A 191 -26.50 -7.07 -26.95
N LYS A 192 -27.13 -8.20 -26.61
CA LYS A 192 -28.30 -8.75 -27.31
C LYS A 192 -28.84 -9.98 -26.57
N ALA A 193 -29.45 -9.76 -25.40
CA ALA A 193 -30.28 -10.80 -24.77
C ALA A 193 -31.41 -10.23 -23.89
N TYR A 194 -31.74 -8.94 -24.01
CA TYR A 194 -32.82 -8.30 -23.24
C TYR A 194 -33.99 -7.81 -24.11
N LEU A 195 -34.03 -8.15 -25.41
CA LEU A 195 -35.09 -7.70 -26.33
C LEU A 195 -35.90 -8.81 -27.00
N GLU A 196 -35.75 -10.08 -26.59
CA GLU A 196 -36.54 -11.19 -27.16
C GLU A 196 -37.45 -11.91 -26.15
N SER A 197 -37.83 -11.25 -25.05
CA SER A 197 -38.84 -11.78 -24.11
C SER A 197 -40.09 -10.91 -23.98
N VAL A 198 -40.34 -9.99 -24.92
CA VAL A 198 -41.62 -9.28 -25.03
C VAL A 198 -42.03 -9.22 -26.50
N CYS A 199 -42.48 -10.37 -27.00
CA CYS A 199 -43.45 -10.49 -28.09
C CYS A 199 -44.44 -11.58 -27.69
#